data_AF-A0A0B0SCH0-F1
#
_entry.id   AF-A0A0B0SCH0-F1
#
_cell.length_a   1.000
_cell.length_b   1.000
_cell.length_c   1.000
_cell.angle_alpha   90.00
_cell.angle_beta   90.00
_cell.angle_gamma   90.00
#
_symmetry.space_group_name_H-M   'P 1'
#
loop_
_entity.id
_entity.type
_entity.pdbx_description
1 polymer ?
#
loop_
_entity_poly.entity_id
_entity_poly.type
_entity_poly.pdbx_seq_one_letter_code
_entity_poly.pdbx_strand_id
1 'polypeptide(L)'
;MDLALRFRAPASGEYLLPLPQDLPGQAVEDLFLSRKPQELYEARGNLLARFALEEGEALEARFRLKAHPLRESPPWGKALLKEPPEAWPGILAHRGHKVERALGFLLSGKLHSWFLVDGLPLDPHLFQALQENPAHLLPLGVAPDPKAYLGGHEGRRLLLLKTPWPGEEEPLWQELRALRPDPLPPLRALAFASLGLSALGLATGPWPYLPYLGLLALRQGPALKAVFLRSPRHALENLLFHAFALSVTLAPAPGLGLAYLALFLWNRLKPSSATPPESPEGA
;
A
#
# COMPACT_ATOMS: atom_id res chain seq x y z
N MET A 1 -4.01 -6.63 14.17
CA MET A 1 -2.88 -7.31 13.51
C MET A 1 -1.65 -7.09 14.37
N ASP A 2 -0.90 -8.14 14.67
CA ASP A 2 0.32 -8.03 15.47
C ASP A 2 1.50 -7.70 14.54
N LEU A 3 2.17 -6.57 14.79
CA LEU A 3 3.17 -5.95 13.92
C LEU A 3 4.45 -5.65 14.70
N ALA A 4 5.55 -5.51 13.97
CA ALA A 4 6.80 -4.99 14.47
C ALA A 4 7.38 -3.95 13.51
N LEU A 5 7.81 -2.83 14.07
CA LEU A 5 8.69 -1.87 13.41
C LEU A 5 10.13 -2.17 13.78
N ARG A 6 11.04 -2.02 12.82
CA ARG A 6 12.46 -2.23 13.04
C ARG A 6 13.28 -1.04 12.55
N PHE A 7 14.28 -0.69 13.34
CA PHE A 7 15.27 0.31 13.03
C PHE A 7 16.65 -0.26 13.34
N ARG A 8 17.61 -0.04 12.43
CA ARG A 8 19.02 -0.36 12.66
C ARG A 8 19.83 0.92 12.58
N ALA A 9 20.55 1.23 13.65
CA ALA A 9 21.35 2.44 13.76
C ALA A 9 22.49 2.41 12.74
N PRO A 10 22.58 3.39 11.81
CA PRO A 10 23.67 3.45 10.84
C PRO A 10 25.01 3.85 11.46
N ALA A 11 25.01 4.50 12.62
CA ALA A 11 26.19 4.91 13.38
C ALA A 11 25.86 4.98 14.88
N SER A 12 26.87 5.10 15.75
CA SER A 12 26.61 5.36 17.17
C SER A 12 26.07 6.78 17.38
N GLY A 13 24.99 6.92 18.16
CA GLY A 13 24.39 8.23 18.43
C GLY A 13 23.00 8.17 19.04
N GLU A 14 22.38 9.36 19.17
CA GLU A 14 20.99 9.50 19.60
C GLU A 14 20.05 9.52 18.40
N TYR A 15 19.04 8.67 18.45
CA TYR A 15 18.02 8.54 17.43
C TYR A 15 16.66 8.87 18.00
N LEU A 16 15.95 9.75 17.30
CA LEU A 16 14.57 10.09 17.60
C LEU A 16 13.65 9.34 16.66
N LEU A 17 12.74 8.54 17.20
CA LEU A 17 11.83 7.72 16.40
C LEU A 17 10.37 7.94 16.83
N PRO A 18 9.45 8.07 15.87
CA PRO A 18 8.03 8.19 16.16
C PRO A 18 7.45 6.85 16.62
N LEU A 19 6.76 6.82 17.74
CA LEU A 19 6.12 5.60 18.23
C LEU A 19 4.73 5.40 17.60
N PRO A 20 4.30 4.15 17.38
CA PRO A 20 2.91 3.84 17.07
C PRO A 20 1.98 4.41 18.15
N GLN A 21 0.91 5.07 17.71
CA GLN A 21 -0.06 5.73 18.59
C GLN A 21 -1.47 5.71 17.98
N ASP A 22 -2.46 5.98 18.81
CA ASP A 22 -3.85 6.14 18.40
C ASP A 22 -4.01 7.41 17.55
N LEU A 23 -4.56 7.23 16.35
CA LEU A 23 -4.78 8.31 15.38
C LEU A 23 -6.05 8.02 14.57
N PRO A 24 -6.65 9.00 13.87
CA PRO A 24 -7.80 8.74 13.02
C PRO A 24 -7.55 7.55 12.07
N GLY A 25 -8.43 6.55 12.11
CA GLY A 25 -8.33 5.34 11.29
C GLY A 25 -7.41 4.24 11.85
N GLN A 26 -6.81 4.42 13.04
CA GLN A 26 -6.00 3.39 13.69
C GLN A 26 -6.07 3.44 15.24
N ALA A 27 -6.04 2.26 15.85
CA ALA A 27 -5.80 2.11 17.28
C ALA A 27 -4.61 1.15 17.51
N VAL A 28 -3.79 1.46 18.51
CA VAL A 28 -2.57 0.77 18.87
C VAL A 28 -2.71 0.21 20.28
N GLU A 29 -2.49 -1.09 20.40
CA GLU A 29 -2.55 -1.83 21.66
C GLU A 29 -1.21 -2.57 21.90
N ASP A 30 -0.94 -2.93 23.15
CA ASP A 30 0.17 -3.81 23.52
C ASP A 30 1.55 -3.34 23.00
N LEU A 31 1.83 -2.03 23.04
CA LEU A 31 3.11 -1.48 22.58
C LEU A 31 4.25 -1.94 23.49
N PHE A 32 5.20 -2.65 22.90
CA PHE A 32 6.42 -3.14 23.52
C PHE A 32 7.64 -2.63 22.76
N LEU A 33 8.64 -2.12 23.47
CA LEU A 33 9.91 -1.67 22.91
C LEU A 33 11.04 -2.60 23.35
N SER A 34 11.89 -3.03 22.43
CA SER A 34 13.04 -3.91 22.74
C SER A 34 14.10 -3.20 23.61
N ARG A 35 14.09 -1.87 23.63
CA ARG A 35 14.92 -1.03 24.50
C ARG A 35 14.05 0.00 25.19
N LYS A 36 14.43 0.36 26.42
CA LYS A 36 13.83 1.47 27.14
C LYS A 36 14.30 2.79 26.49
N PRO A 37 13.40 3.71 26.14
CA PRO A 37 13.79 5.03 25.67
C PRO A 37 14.45 5.82 26.80
N GLN A 38 15.39 6.70 26.44
CA GLN A 38 15.95 7.68 27.37
C GLN A 38 14.90 8.73 27.74
N GLU A 39 14.16 9.18 26.73
CA GLU A 39 13.13 10.20 26.86
C GLU A 39 11.94 9.88 25.96
N LEU A 40 10.75 10.24 26.44
CA LEU A 40 9.49 10.23 25.71
C LEU A 40 8.93 11.64 25.74
N TYR A 41 8.49 12.14 24.58
CA TYR A 41 7.82 13.44 24.54
C TYR A 41 6.80 13.49 23.41
N GLU A 42 5.80 14.35 23.61
CA GLU A 42 4.77 14.63 22.63
C GLU A 42 5.06 15.96 21.94
N ALA A 43 5.11 15.94 20.61
CA ALA A 43 5.32 17.13 19.82
C ALA A 43 4.34 17.14 18.63
N ARG A 44 3.50 18.18 18.57
CA ARG A 44 2.52 18.38 17.47
C ARG A 44 1.60 17.17 17.26
N GLY A 45 1.24 16.50 18.37
CA GLY A 45 0.42 15.28 18.35
C GLY A 45 1.14 14.06 17.77
N ASN A 46 2.48 14.04 17.81
CA ASN A 46 3.31 12.85 17.60
C ASN A 46 3.92 12.42 18.92
N LEU A 47 3.82 11.14 19.24
CA LEU A 47 4.59 10.51 20.31
C LEU A 47 5.97 10.13 19.79
N LEU A 48 7.01 10.73 20.35
CA LEU A 48 8.40 10.53 19.94
C LEU A 48 9.21 9.94 21.10
N ALA A 49 10.17 9.07 20.75
CA ALA A 49 11.05 8.40 21.70
C ALA A 49 12.50 8.55 21.30
N ARG A 50 13.36 8.92 22.25
CA ARG A 50 14.81 9.04 22.06
C ARG A 50 15.52 7.79 22.55
N PHE A 51 16.43 7.28 21.73
CA PHE A 51 17.26 6.12 22.04
C PHE A 51 18.74 6.46 21.77
N ALA A 52 19.62 6.19 22.71
CA ALA A 52 21.05 6.10 22.43
C ALA A 52 21.34 4.68 21.95
N LEU A 53 21.88 4.57 20.74
CA LEU A 53 22.16 3.30 20.09
C LEU A 53 23.61 3.26 19.60
N GLU A 54 24.20 2.07 19.64
CA GLU A 54 25.49 1.80 19.01
C GLU A 54 25.33 1.51 17.51
N GLU A 55 26.41 1.70 16.75
CA GLU A 55 26.43 1.36 15.32
C GLU A 55 25.99 -0.09 15.08
N GLY A 56 25.02 -0.26 14.19
CA GLY A 56 24.47 -1.56 13.82
C GLY A 56 23.49 -2.16 14.83
N GLU A 57 23.28 -1.52 15.99
CA GLU A 57 22.29 -1.94 16.98
C GLU A 57 20.88 -1.88 16.39
N ALA A 58 20.06 -2.89 16.69
CA ALA A 58 18.70 -3.00 16.21
C ALA A 58 17.69 -2.70 17.32
N LEU A 59 16.80 -1.76 17.05
CA LEU A 59 15.63 -1.45 17.85
C LEU A 59 14.39 -2.06 17.20
N GLU A 60 13.49 -2.59 18.03
CA GLU A 60 12.22 -3.14 17.59
C GLU A 60 11.07 -2.63 18.47
N ALA A 61 9.98 -2.19 17.83
CA ALA A 61 8.73 -1.87 18.48
C ALA A 61 7.65 -2.86 18.03
N ARG A 62 7.12 -3.67 18.96
CA ARG A 62 6.02 -4.61 18.72
C ARG A 62 4.71 -4.04 19.21
N PHE A 63 3.64 -4.21 18.46
CA PHE A 63 2.34 -3.68 18.83
C PHE A 63 1.22 -4.41 18.09
N ARG A 64 0.00 -4.29 18.60
CA ARG A 64 -1.20 -4.69 17.91
C ARG A 64 -1.87 -3.48 17.28
N LEU A 65 -2.04 -3.51 15.96
CA LEU A 65 -2.73 -2.48 15.19
C LEU A 65 -4.16 -2.90 14.85
N LYS A 66 -5.14 -2.06 15.18
CA LYS A 66 -6.50 -2.11 14.66
C LYS A 66 -6.70 -0.96 13.69
N ALA A 67 -6.58 -1.23 12.39
CA ALA A 67 -6.77 -0.23 11.35
C ALA A 67 -8.19 -0.29 10.78
N HIS A 68 -8.76 0.88 10.51
CA HIS A 68 -10.12 1.04 10.02
C HIS A 68 -10.15 2.01 8.83
N PRO A 69 -11.07 1.83 7.88
CA PRO A 69 -11.23 2.78 6.78
C PRO A 69 -11.77 4.11 7.30
N LEU A 70 -11.27 5.21 6.75
CA LEU A 70 -11.85 6.55 6.92
C LEU A 70 -12.58 6.94 5.63
N ARG A 71 -13.77 7.50 5.77
CA ARG A 71 -14.65 7.88 4.65
C ARG A 71 -15.29 9.23 4.93
N GLU A 72 -14.47 10.26 4.92
CA GLU A 72 -14.95 11.64 5.03
C GLU A 72 -15.16 12.24 3.64
N SER A 73 -16.10 13.18 3.54
CA SER A 73 -16.38 13.94 2.32
C SER A 73 -15.98 15.40 2.53
N PRO A 74 -14.69 15.74 2.38
CA PRO A 74 -14.22 17.08 2.66
C PRO A 74 -14.78 18.09 1.65
N PRO A 75 -14.99 19.36 2.06
CA PRO A 75 -15.53 20.40 1.20
C PRO A 75 -14.63 20.67 -0.03
N TRP A 76 -13.33 20.44 0.10
CA TRP A 76 -12.35 20.65 -0.97
C TRP A 76 -12.28 19.50 -1.99
N GLY A 77 -12.80 18.30 -1.69
CA GLY A 77 -12.58 17.10 -2.50
C GLY A 77 -13.06 17.24 -3.95
N LYS A 78 -14.22 17.87 -4.17
CA LYS A 78 -14.76 18.10 -5.54
C LYS A 78 -13.94 19.13 -6.33
N ALA A 79 -13.38 20.13 -5.65
CA ALA A 79 -12.60 21.17 -6.30
C ALA A 79 -11.27 20.61 -6.83
N LEU A 80 -10.62 19.74 -6.05
CA LEU A 80 -9.35 19.11 -6.42
C LEU A 80 -9.44 18.22 -7.66
N LEU A 81 -10.59 17.61 -7.93
CA LEU A 81 -10.77 16.76 -9.12
C LEU A 81 -10.55 17.49 -10.47
N LYS A 82 -10.53 18.83 -10.46
CA LYS A 82 -10.25 19.66 -11.64
C LYS A 82 -8.78 20.01 -11.80
N GLU A 83 -7.97 19.71 -10.78
CA GLU A 83 -6.58 20.11 -10.65
C GLU A 83 -5.68 18.87 -10.71
N PRO A 84 -4.44 19.00 -11.18
CA PRO A 84 -3.49 17.89 -11.17
C PRO A 84 -3.20 17.42 -9.73
N PRO A 85 -3.22 16.10 -9.44
CA PRO A 85 -3.03 15.55 -8.09
C PRO A 85 -1.79 16.08 -7.34
N GLU A 86 -0.67 16.20 -8.03
CA GLU A 86 0.60 16.70 -7.51
C GLU A 86 0.52 18.13 -6.95
N ALA A 87 -0.39 18.95 -7.45
CA ALA A 87 -0.56 20.35 -7.01
C ALA A 87 -1.50 20.50 -5.82
N TRP A 88 -2.28 19.46 -5.47
CA TRP A 88 -3.32 19.57 -4.45
C TRP A 88 -2.86 20.12 -3.10
N PRO A 89 -1.74 19.65 -2.49
CA PRO A 89 -1.29 20.19 -1.21
C PRO A 89 -1.01 21.68 -1.26
N GLY A 90 -0.38 22.16 -2.35
CA GLY A 90 -0.10 23.58 -2.56
C GLY A 90 -1.35 24.42 -2.75
N ILE A 91 -2.30 23.94 -3.56
CA ILE A 91 -3.58 24.62 -3.79
C ILE A 91 -4.35 24.77 -2.47
N LEU A 92 -4.37 23.74 -1.62
CA LEU A 92 -5.08 23.77 -0.35
C LEU A 92 -4.38 24.69 0.67
N ALA A 93 -3.05 24.65 0.73
CA ALA A 93 -2.29 25.57 1.57
C ALA A 93 -2.52 27.04 1.17
N HIS A 94 -2.53 27.35 -0.14
CA HIS A 94 -2.85 28.70 -0.65
C HIS A 94 -4.29 29.12 -0.33
N ARG A 95 -5.20 28.18 -0.18
CA ARG A 95 -6.59 28.41 0.25
C ARG A 95 -6.75 28.50 1.78
N GLY A 96 -5.65 28.48 2.53
CA GLY A 96 -5.64 28.65 3.99
C GLY A 96 -5.91 27.38 4.79
N HIS A 97 -5.92 26.20 4.15
CA HIS A 97 -6.04 24.93 4.87
C HIS A 97 -4.73 24.56 5.57
N LYS A 98 -4.83 23.91 6.73
CA LYS A 98 -3.65 23.38 7.42
C LYS A 98 -3.21 22.09 6.71
N VAL A 99 -2.06 22.15 6.07
CA VAL A 99 -1.46 21.00 5.37
C VAL A 99 -0.28 20.46 6.16
N GLU A 100 -0.33 19.17 6.46
CA GLU A 100 0.74 18.42 7.12
C GLU A 100 1.13 17.24 6.23
N ARG A 101 2.40 16.84 6.26
CA ARG A 101 2.83 15.58 5.65
C ARG A 101 2.67 14.46 6.67
N ALA A 102 2.10 13.36 6.22
CA ALA A 102 1.96 12.13 6.97
C ALA A 102 2.94 11.08 6.44
N LEU A 103 3.66 10.45 7.36
CA LEU A 103 4.67 9.45 7.07
C LEU A 103 4.35 8.16 7.82
N GLY A 104 4.51 7.03 7.12
CA GLY A 104 4.24 5.73 7.70
C GLY A 104 4.38 4.61 6.68
N PHE A 105 3.56 3.58 6.81
CA PHE A 105 3.68 2.36 6.01
C PHE A 105 2.33 1.91 5.45
N LEU A 106 2.32 1.38 4.24
CA LEU A 106 1.27 0.46 3.83
C LEU A 106 1.43 -0.85 4.60
N LEU A 107 0.33 -1.56 4.87
CA LEU A 107 0.38 -2.84 5.60
C LEU A 107 0.99 -4.00 4.78
N SER A 108 1.51 -3.71 3.58
CA SER A 108 2.46 -4.56 2.86
C SER A 108 3.89 -4.46 3.39
N GLY A 109 4.17 -3.51 4.27
CA GLY A 109 5.53 -3.19 4.76
C GLY A 109 6.24 -2.10 3.95
N LYS A 110 5.61 -1.58 2.86
CA LYS A 110 6.18 -0.51 2.05
C LYS A 110 6.05 0.83 2.76
N LEU A 111 7.14 1.57 2.90
CA LEU A 111 7.13 2.96 3.37
C LEU A 111 6.31 3.82 2.41
N HIS A 112 5.48 4.70 2.95
CA HIS A 112 4.57 5.54 2.17
C HIS A 112 4.38 6.90 2.83
N SER A 113 4.20 7.93 2.00
CA SER A 113 3.94 9.30 2.42
C SER A 113 2.67 9.82 1.75
N TRP A 114 1.92 10.62 2.51
CA TRP A 114 0.70 11.28 2.04
C TRP A 114 0.51 12.59 2.81
N PHE A 115 -0.63 13.25 2.66
CA PHE A 115 -0.93 14.52 3.32
C PHE A 115 -2.11 14.40 4.27
N LEU A 116 -2.11 15.26 5.29
CA LEU A 116 -3.27 15.54 6.13
C LEU A 116 -3.66 16.99 5.90
N VAL A 117 -4.91 17.21 5.51
CA VAL A 117 -5.50 18.54 5.27
C VAL A 117 -6.60 18.73 6.30
N ASP A 118 -6.38 19.65 7.23
CA ASP A 118 -7.24 19.85 8.41
C ASP A 118 -7.49 18.53 9.18
N GLY A 119 -6.46 17.68 9.25
CA GLY A 119 -6.52 16.36 9.88
C GLY A 119 -7.12 15.24 9.03
N LEU A 120 -7.67 15.55 7.85
CA LEU A 120 -8.22 14.54 6.93
C LEU A 120 -7.19 14.04 5.92
N PRO A 121 -7.14 12.74 5.61
CA PRO A 121 -6.13 12.25 4.70
C PRO A 121 -6.35 12.63 3.24
N LEU A 122 -5.27 13.02 2.57
CA LEU A 122 -5.20 13.29 1.14
C LEU A 122 -4.01 12.54 0.56
N ASP A 123 -4.25 11.67 -0.43
CA ASP A 123 -3.19 10.85 -1.04
C ASP A 123 -3.22 10.96 -2.57
N PRO A 124 -2.53 11.98 -3.12
CA PRO A 124 -2.44 12.17 -4.57
C PRO A 124 -1.83 10.98 -5.29
N HIS A 125 -0.82 10.34 -4.68
CA HIS A 125 -0.10 9.22 -5.29
C HIS A 125 -0.99 7.98 -5.43
N LEU A 126 -1.68 7.57 -4.36
CA LEU A 126 -2.61 6.43 -4.44
C LEU A 126 -3.83 6.75 -5.29
N PHE A 127 -4.31 7.99 -5.29
CA PHE A 127 -5.36 8.44 -6.20
C PHE A 127 -4.95 8.20 -7.66
N GLN A 128 -3.79 8.72 -8.08
CA GLN A 128 -3.30 8.57 -9.45
C GLN A 128 -2.99 7.11 -9.80
N ALA A 129 -2.31 6.37 -8.91
CA ALA A 129 -1.97 4.97 -9.14
C ALA A 129 -3.21 4.08 -9.36
N LEU A 130 -4.33 4.38 -8.68
CA LEU A 130 -5.59 3.65 -8.85
C LEU A 130 -6.41 4.10 -10.06
N GLN A 131 -6.26 5.36 -10.49
CA GLN A 131 -6.79 5.80 -11.77
C GLN A 131 -6.09 5.08 -12.92
N GLU A 132 -4.77 4.93 -12.87
CA GLU A 132 -4.00 4.25 -13.89
C GLU A 132 -4.25 2.74 -13.87
N ASN A 133 -4.14 2.13 -12.69
CA ASN A 133 -4.32 0.71 -12.46
C ASN A 133 -5.29 0.45 -11.29
N PRO A 134 -6.58 0.18 -11.59
CA PRO A 134 -7.58 -0.18 -10.60
C PRO A 134 -7.23 -1.36 -9.67
N ALA A 135 -6.28 -2.22 -10.05
CA ALA A 135 -5.81 -3.35 -9.27
C ALA A 135 -4.55 -3.07 -8.43
N HIS A 136 -4.07 -1.81 -8.37
CA HIS A 136 -2.81 -1.45 -7.71
C HIS A 136 -2.71 -1.94 -6.25
N LEU A 137 -3.83 -1.92 -5.52
CA LEU A 137 -3.90 -2.34 -4.11
C LEU A 137 -4.47 -3.75 -3.90
N LEU A 138 -4.68 -4.51 -4.97
CA LEU A 138 -5.13 -5.90 -4.89
C LEU A 138 -4.23 -6.77 -3.98
N PRO A 139 -2.89 -6.60 -3.94
CA PRO A 139 -2.04 -7.32 -2.99
C PRO A 139 -2.38 -7.09 -1.51
N LEU A 140 -2.94 -5.93 -1.17
CA LEU A 140 -3.45 -5.60 0.18
C LEU A 140 -4.87 -6.12 0.44
N GLY A 141 -5.48 -6.81 -0.55
CA GLY A 141 -6.83 -7.34 -0.47
C GLY A 141 -7.91 -6.25 -0.54
N VAL A 142 -7.62 -5.13 -1.20
CA VAL A 142 -8.53 -3.99 -1.33
C VAL A 142 -8.52 -3.43 -2.76
N ALA A 143 -9.65 -2.86 -3.17
CA ALA A 143 -9.79 -2.20 -4.47
C ALA A 143 -10.68 -0.94 -4.34
N PRO A 144 -10.21 0.06 -3.58
CA PRO A 144 -11.00 1.26 -3.32
C PRO A 144 -11.19 2.09 -4.59
N ASP A 145 -12.26 2.89 -4.62
CA ASP A 145 -12.39 4.01 -5.57
C ASP A 145 -11.24 5.00 -5.37
N PRO A 146 -10.61 5.55 -6.43
CA PRO A 146 -9.59 6.58 -6.26
C PRO A 146 -10.04 7.72 -5.35
N LYS A 147 -11.32 8.13 -5.43
CA LYS A 147 -11.88 9.21 -4.60
C LYS A 147 -11.86 8.90 -3.10
N ALA A 148 -11.66 7.65 -2.69
CA ALA A 148 -11.45 7.32 -1.29
C ALA A 148 -10.22 8.03 -0.69
N TYR A 149 -9.27 8.47 -1.52
CA TYR A 149 -8.07 9.19 -1.11
C TYR A 149 -8.21 10.73 -1.11
N LEU A 150 -9.44 11.23 -1.28
CA LEU A 150 -9.80 12.64 -1.15
C LEU A 150 -10.50 12.89 0.19
N GLY A 151 -9.80 12.67 1.30
CA GLY A 151 -10.35 12.79 2.66
C GLY A 151 -10.42 11.49 3.44
N GLY A 152 -9.93 10.37 2.90
CA GLY A 152 -10.09 9.05 3.50
C GLY A 152 -9.00 8.04 3.15
N HIS A 153 -9.26 6.77 3.49
CA HIS A 153 -8.47 5.61 3.07
C HIS A 153 -9.18 4.28 3.40
N GLU A 154 -8.61 3.19 2.91
CA GLU A 154 -9.10 1.82 2.96
C GLU A 154 -8.70 1.02 4.21
N GLY A 155 -8.04 1.65 5.19
CA GLY A 155 -7.59 1.00 6.41
C GLY A 155 -6.44 0.00 6.23
N ARG A 156 -5.63 0.11 5.17
CA ARG A 156 -4.45 -0.75 4.91
C ARG A 156 -3.14 0.03 4.99
N ARG A 157 -3.06 0.96 5.94
CA ARG A 157 -1.84 1.72 6.27
C ARG A 157 -1.71 2.00 7.77
N LEU A 158 -0.51 2.37 8.19
CA LEU A 158 -0.12 2.82 9.51
C LEU A 158 0.45 4.24 9.38
N LEU A 159 -0.10 5.19 10.12
CA LEU A 159 0.44 6.54 10.31
C LEU A 159 1.37 6.54 11.53
N LEU A 160 2.59 7.06 11.36
CA LEU A 160 3.58 7.17 12.43
C LEU A 160 3.89 8.62 12.79
N LEU A 161 4.09 9.46 11.78
CA LEU A 161 4.60 10.80 11.98
C LEU A 161 3.84 11.82 11.13
N LYS A 162 3.51 12.96 11.76
CA LYS A 162 2.95 14.15 11.12
C LYS A 162 3.98 15.27 11.18
N THR A 163 4.40 15.79 10.04
CA THR A 163 5.34 16.92 9.97
C THR A 163 4.66 18.12 9.29
N PRO A 164 5.08 19.36 9.59
CA PRO A 164 4.67 20.51 8.80
C PRO A 164 5.02 20.31 7.33
N TRP A 165 4.24 20.93 6.46
CA TRP A 165 4.55 21.04 5.03
C TRP A 165 4.50 22.52 4.62
N PRO A 166 5.52 23.01 3.87
CA PRO A 166 6.71 22.30 3.39
C PRO A 166 7.77 22.06 4.49
N GLY A 167 8.57 20.99 4.38
CA GLY A 167 9.64 20.64 5.33
C GLY A 167 10.41 19.36 4.97
N GLU A 168 11.60 19.17 5.55
CA GLU A 168 12.47 18.01 5.32
C GLU A 168 11.92 16.70 5.90
N GLU A 169 12.34 15.56 5.35
CA GLU A 169 11.98 14.22 5.84
C GLU A 169 12.74 13.90 7.13
N GLU A 170 12.00 13.70 8.21
CA GLU A 170 12.54 13.24 9.48
C GLU A 170 12.74 11.72 9.48
N PRO A 171 13.75 11.20 10.21
CA PRO A 171 14.04 9.78 10.26
C PRO A 171 12.84 8.96 10.76
N LEU A 172 12.55 7.87 10.06
CA LEU A 172 11.51 6.91 10.38
C LEU A 172 12.10 5.53 10.64
N TRP A 173 11.27 4.66 11.19
CA TRP A 173 11.50 3.22 11.15
C TRP A 173 11.79 2.76 9.72
N GLN A 174 12.64 1.75 9.58
CA GLN A 174 13.12 1.29 8.28
C GLN A 174 12.22 0.17 7.71
N GLU A 175 11.62 -0.63 8.58
CA GLU A 175 10.84 -1.80 8.20
C GLU A 175 9.58 -1.91 9.06
N LEU A 176 8.46 -2.29 8.43
CA LEU A 176 7.26 -2.78 9.09
C LEU A 176 7.02 -4.23 8.68
N ARG A 177 6.91 -5.14 9.66
CA ARG A 177 6.65 -6.57 9.42
C ARG A 177 5.50 -7.10 10.27
N ALA A 178 4.78 -8.08 9.74
CA ALA A 178 3.81 -8.84 10.52
C ALA A 178 4.53 -9.85 11.43
N LEU A 179 4.10 -9.95 12.69
CA LEU A 179 4.65 -10.91 13.65
C LEU A 179 4.10 -12.33 13.45
N ARG A 180 2.89 -12.44 12.91
CA ARG A 180 2.31 -13.74 12.56
C ARG A 180 2.86 -14.21 11.22
N PRO A 181 3.24 -15.49 11.10
CA PRO A 181 3.71 -16.03 9.84
C PRO A 181 2.62 -15.89 8.77
N ASP A 182 3.00 -15.35 7.62
CA ASP A 182 2.15 -15.32 6.45
C ASP A 182 2.35 -16.60 5.63
N PRO A 183 1.33 -17.47 5.45
CA PRO A 183 1.45 -18.63 4.57
C PRO A 183 1.53 -18.28 3.08
N LEU A 184 1.21 -17.04 2.67
CA LEU A 184 1.15 -16.68 1.24
C LEU A 184 2.52 -16.69 0.54
N PRO A 185 3.61 -16.09 1.09
CA PRO A 185 4.94 -16.17 0.46
C PRO A 185 5.48 -17.58 0.24
N PRO A 186 5.50 -18.51 1.22
CA PRO A 186 6.01 -19.86 0.98
C PRO A 186 5.14 -20.64 0.00
N LEU A 187 3.80 -20.50 0.07
CA LEU A 187 2.90 -21.11 -0.91
C LEU A 187 3.13 -20.55 -2.32
N ARG A 188 3.37 -19.24 -2.44
CA ARG A 188 3.74 -18.60 -3.70
C ARG A 188 5.04 -19.16 -4.26
N ALA A 189 6.07 -19.30 -3.43
CA ALA A 189 7.36 -19.84 -3.83
C ALA A 189 7.22 -21.29 -4.34
N LEU A 190 6.52 -22.14 -3.58
CA LEU A 190 6.24 -23.52 -3.99
C LEU A 190 5.44 -23.59 -5.30
N ALA A 191 4.39 -22.78 -5.41
CA ALA A 191 3.55 -22.66 -6.60
C ALA A 191 4.39 -22.31 -7.83
N PHE A 192 5.19 -21.23 -7.79
CA PHE A 192 6.00 -20.83 -8.93
C PHE A 192 7.18 -21.76 -9.22
N ALA A 193 7.79 -22.36 -8.20
CA ALA A 193 8.81 -23.40 -8.41
C ALA A 193 8.22 -24.60 -9.17
N SER A 194 7.01 -25.05 -8.78
CA SER A 194 6.32 -26.15 -9.47
C SER A 194 5.96 -25.80 -10.93
N LEU A 195 5.57 -24.54 -11.19
CA LEU A 195 5.34 -24.05 -12.55
C LEU A 195 6.62 -24.07 -13.39
N GLY A 196 7.75 -23.66 -12.80
CA GLY A 196 9.05 -23.70 -13.45
C GLY A 196 9.45 -25.13 -13.83
N LEU A 197 9.28 -26.08 -12.90
CA LEU A 197 9.53 -27.50 -13.16
C LEU A 197 8.59 -28.06 -14.24
N SER A 198 7.30 -27.71 -14.19
CA SER A 198 6.32 -28.08 -15.24
C SER A 198 6.70 -27.54 -16.61
N ALA A 199 7.17 -26.28 -16.68
CA ALA A 199 7.63 -25.68 -17.92
C ALA A 199 8.89 -26.37 -18.49
N LEU A 200 9.70 -27.01 -17.64
CA LEU A 200 10.85 -27.83 -18.04
C LEU A 200 10.47 -29.29 -18.40
N GLY A 201 9.17 -29.62 -18.38
CA GLY A 201 8.66 -30.94 -18.75
C GLY A 201 8.51 -31.92 -17.58
N LEU A 202 8.71 -31.49 -16.33
CA LEU A 202 8.48 -32.33 -15.15
C LEU A 202 7.02 -32.23 -14.70
N ALA A 203 6.30 -33.34 -14.71
CA ALA A 203 4.89 -33.39 -14.34
C ALA A 203 4.67 -33.18 -12.82
N THR A 204 4.63 -31.93 -12.36
CA THR A 204 4.34 -31.61 -10.95
C THR A 204 2.84 -31.69 -10.62
N GLY A 205 1.97 -31.63 -11.63
CA GLY A 205 0.53 -31.52 -11.46
C GLY A 205 0.09 -30.19 -10.84
N PRO A 206 -1.23 -29.98 -10.66
CA PRO A 206 -1.79 -28.70 -10.18
C PRO A 206 -1.69 -28.54 -8.65
N TRP A 207 -1.47 -29.63 -7.92
CA TRP A 207 -1.57 -29.69 -6.47
C TRP A 207 -0.68 -28.69 -5.72
N PRO A 208 0.56 -28.39 -6.14
CA PRO A 208 1.37 -27.35 -5.49
C PRO A 208 0.84 -25.93 -5.72
N TYR A 209 0.07 -25.70 -6.78
CA TYR A 209 -0.48 -24.39 -7.16
C TYR A 209 -1.84 -24.10 -6.50
N LEU A 210 -2.68 -25.13 -6.29
CA LEU A 210 -4.05 -24.97 -5.79
C LEU A 210 -4.15 -24.34 -4.38
N PRO A 211 -3.34 -24.71 -3.37
CA PRO A 211 -3.39 -24.05 -2.06
C PRO A 211 -3.06 -22.56 -2.11
N TYR A 212 -2.10 -22.18 -2.97
CA TYR A 212 -1.77 -20.78 -3.24
C TYR A 212 -2.96 -20.03 -3.84
N LEU A 213 -3.62 -20.60 -4.86
CA LEU A 213 -4.81 -20.01 -5.46
C LEU A 213 -5.98 -19.88 -4.47
N GLY A 214 -6.22 -20.91 -3.65
CA GLY A 214 -7.26 -20.88 -2.62
C GLY A 214 -7.03 -19.74 -1.62
N LEU A 215 -5.80 -19.57 -1.14
CA LEU A 215 -5.45 -18.49 -0.23
C LEU A 215 -5.56 -17.11 -0.88
N LEU A 216 -5.14 -16.96 -2.15
CA LEU A 216 -5.35 -15.73 -2.91
C LEU A 216 -6.83 -15.40 -3.04
N ALA A 217 -7.66 -16.38 -3.40
CA ALA A 217 -9.11 -16.18 -3.55
C ALA A 217 -9.76 -15.72 -2.24
N LEU A 218 -9.35 -16.28 -1.10
CA LEU A 218 -9.84 -15.84 0.22
C LEU A 218 -9.41 -14.41 0.57
N ARG A 219 -8.16 -14.04 0.30
CA ARG A 219 -7.60 -12.74 0.69
C ARG A 219 -7.93 -11.60 -0.26
N GLN A 220 -8.01 -11.89 -1.56
CA GLN A 220 -8.12 -10.91 -2.62
C GLN A 220 -9.42 -11.03 -3.41
N GLY A 221 -10.18 -12.12 -3.28
CA GLY A 221 -11.41 -12.35 -4.04
C GLY A 221 -12.43 -11.21 -3.99
N PRO A 222 -12.78 -10.67 -2.81
CA PRO A 222 -13.68 -9.52 -2.73
C PRO A 222 -13.15 -8.29 -3.47
N ALA A 223 -11.85 -8.01 -3.34
CA ALA A 223 -11.20 -6.91 -4.05
C ALA A 223 -11.14 -7.16 -5.55
N LEU A 224 -10.81 -8.37 -5.98
CA LEU A 224 -10.80 -8.78 -7.38
C LEU A 224 -12.18 -8.66 -8.02
N LYS A 225 -13.24 -9.03 -7.28
CA LYS A 225 -14.64 -8.81 -7.69
C LYS A 225 -14.93 -7.33 -7.87
N ALA A 226 -14.51 -6.48 -6.93
CA ALA A 226 -14.67 -5.03 -7.05
C ALA A 226 -13.90 -4.46 -8.26
N VAL A 227 -12.67 -4.92 -8.51
CA VAL A 227 -11.92 -4.58 -9.72
C VAL A 227 -12.67 -5.04 -10.96
N PHE A 228 -13.19 -6.27 -10.98
CA PHE A 228 -13.92 -6.80 -12.13
C PHE A 228 -15.15 -5.95 -12.48
N LEU A 229 -15.91 -5.53 -11.48
CA LEU A 229 -17.09 -4.68 -11.67
C LEU A 229 -16.73 -3.28 -12.19
N ARG A 230 -15.58 -2.73 -11.81
CA ARG A 230 -15.13 -1.39 -12.23
C ARG A 230 -14.34 -1.40 -13.54
N SER A 231 -13.48 -2.38 -13.70
CA SER A 231 -12.51 -2.49 -14.79
C SER A 231 -12.26 -3.97 -15.12
N PRO A 232 -13.19 -4.61 -15.87
CA PRO A 232 -13.10 -6.02 -16.22
C PRO A 232 -11.74 -6.40 -16.82
N ARG A 233 -11.17 -5.52 -17.65
CA ARG A 233 -9.85 -5.72 -18.28
C ARG A 233 -8.71 -5.97 -17.28
N HIS A 234 -8.67 -5.26 -16.15
CA HIS A 234 -7.61 -5.42 -15.16
C HIS A 234 -7.83 -6.66 -14.28
N ALA A 235 -9.09 -7.01 -14.02
CA ALA A 235 -9.40 -8.26 -13.33
C ALA A 235 -9.10 -9.48 -14.22
N LEU A 236 -9.51 -9.44 -15.50
CA LEU A 236 -9.27 -10.50 -16.47
C LEU A 236 -7.79 -10.74 -16.70
N GLU A 237 -6.94 -9.70 -16.69
CA GLU A 237 -5.50 -9.89 -16.78
C GLU A 237 -4.96 -10.80 -15.66
N ASN A 238 -5.34 -10.52 -14.41
CA ASN A 238 -4.94 -11.34 -13.26
C ASN A 238 -5.52 -12.77 -13.36
N LEU A 239 -6.78 -12.90 -13.81
CA LEU A 239 -7.42 -14.21 -13.98
C LEU A 239 -6.77 -15.04 -15.09
N LEU A 240 -6.46 -14.43 -16.23
CA LEU A 240 -5.81 -15.08 -17.37
C LEU A 240 -4.40 -15.54 -17.00
N PHE A 241 -3.65 -14.75 -16.23
CA PHE A 241 -2.36 -15.17 -15.69
C PHE A 241 -2.48 -16.47 -14.89
N HIS A 242 -3.40 -16.51 -13.92
CA HIS A 242 -3.59 -17.69 -13.08
C HIS A 242 -4.16 -18.89 -13.83
N ALA A 243 -5.05 -18.67 -14.81
CA ALA A 243 -5.58 -19.72 -15.68
C ALA A 243 -4.49 -20.31 -16.57
N PHE A 244 -3.65 -19.47 -17.17
CA PHE A 244 -2.49 -19.92 -17.95
C PHE A 244 -1.51 -20.70 -17.07
N ALA A 245 -1.14 -20.15 -15.91
CA ALA A 245 -0.27 -20.81 -14.96
C ALA A 245 -0.78 -22.22 -14.57
N LEU A 246 -2.07 -22.34 -14.24
CA LEU A 246 -2.65 -23.64 -13.95
C LEU A 246 -2.60 -24.59 -15.16
N SER A 247 -2.82 -24.08 -16.38
CA SER A 247 -2.75 -24.90 -17.61
C SER A 247 -1.37 -25.53 -17.82
N VAL A 248 -0.29 -24.84 -17.46
CA VAL A 248 1.09 -25.35 -17.58
C VAL A 248 1.28 -26.64 -16.76
N THR A 249 0.55 -26.80 -15.66
CA THR A 249 0.66 -27.98 -14.78
C THR A 249 -0.17 -29.19 -15.22
N LEU A 250 -1.04 -29.03 -16.21
CA LEU A 250 -2.00 -30.06 -16.65
C LEU A 250 -1.84 -30.35 -18.15
N ALA A 251 -2.20 -29.37 -18.97
CA ALA A 251 -2.16 -29.39 -20.42
C ALA A 251 -1.92 -27.94 -20.87
N PRO A 252 -0.70 -27.60 -21.31
CA PRO A 252 -0.36 -26.22 -21.65
C PRO A 252 -1.31 -25.64 -22.70
N ALA A 253 -1.96 -24.52 -22.36
CA ALA A 253 -2.85 -23.80 -23.26
C ALA A 253 -2.21 -22.45 -23.65
N PRO A 254 -1.34 -22.41 -24.69
CA PRO A 254 -0.59 -21.19 -25.04
C PRO A 254 -1.50 -20.01 -25.40
N GLY A 255 -2.72 -20.27 -25.89
CA GLY A 255 -3.72 -19.23 -26.14
C GLY A 255 -4.07 -18.39 -24.89
N LEU A 256 -4.09 -18.99 -23.69
CA LEU A 256 -4.31 -18.24 -22.44
C LEU A 256 -3.12 -17.32 -22.13
N GLY A 257 -1.90 -17.80 -22.38
CA GLY A 257 -0.68 -17.00 -22.22
C GLY A 257 -0.64 -15.82 -23.19
N LEU A 258 -0.99 -16.04 -24.45
CA LEU A 258 -1.08 -14.97 -25.46
C LEU A 258 -2.18 -13.95 -25.12
N ALA A 259 -3.35 -14.41 -24.67
CA ALA A 259 -4.43 -13.53 -24.23
C ALA A 259 -4.01 -12.68 -23.02
N TYR A 260 -3.34 -13.30 -22.03
CA TYR A 260 -2.74 -12.57 -20.91
C TYR A 260 -1.73 -11.53 -21.39
N LEU A 261 -0.77 -11.90 -22.25
CA LEU A 261 0.25 -10.97 -22.75
C LEU A 261 -0.35 -9.79 -23.53
N ALA A 262 -1.33 -10.06 -24.40
CA ALA A 262 -2.02 -9.03 -25.15
C ALA A 262 -2.74 -8.04 -24.21
N LEU A 263 -3.44 -8.56 -23.19
CA LEU A 263 -4.16 -7.74 -22.23
C LEU A 263 -3.21 -6.98 -21.29
N PHE A 264 -2.13 -7.63 -20.88
CA PHE A 264 -1.04 -7.02 -20.11
C PHE A 264 -0.50 -5.82 -20.87
N LEU A 265 -0.05 -6.00 -22.12
CA LEU A 265 0.49 -4.91 -22.95
C LEU A 265 -0.55 -3.81 -23.18
N TRP A 266 -1.80 -4.17 -23.50
CA TRP A 266 -2.88 -3.21 -23.71
C TRP A 266 -3.10 -2.32 -22.48
N ASN A 267 -3.12 -2.88 -21.27
CA ASN A 267 -3.34 -2.12 -20.05
C ASN A 267 -2.17 -1.17 -19.71
N ARG A 268 -0.96 -1.44 -20.20
CA ARG A 268 0.21 -0.54 -20.00
C ARG A 268 0.27 0.56 -21.05
N LEU A 269 -0.13 0.25 -22.30
CA LEU A 269 -0.16 1.22 -23.40
C LEU A 269 -1.37 2.16 -23.33
N LYS A 270 -2.46 1.73 -22.71
CA LYS A 270 -3.67 2.53 -22.47
C LYS A 270 -4.03 2.50 -20.98
N PRO A 271 -3.34 3.27 -20.14
CA PRO A 271 -3.73 3.44 -18.74
C PRO A 271 -5.19 3.91 -18.64
N SER A 272 -5.88 3.61 -17.55
CA SER A 272 -7.31 3.94 -17.42
C SER A 272 -7.61 5.44 -17.37
N SER A 273 -6.58 6.27 -17.23
CA SER A 273 -6.62 7.71 -17.49
C SER A 273 -6.62 7.97 -19.00
N ALA A 274 -7.83 7.96 -19.58
CA ALA A 274 -8.12 8.95 -20.60
C ALA A 274 -8.08 10.30 -19.89
N THR A 275 -6.99 11.05 -20.08
CA THR A 275 -7.02 12.51 -19.95
C THR A 275 -8.29 13.00 -20.66
N PRO A 276 -9.10 13.89 -20.07
CA PRO A 276 -10.08 14.61 -20.88
C PRO A 276 -9.30 15.24 -22.04
N PRO A 277 -9.80 15.18 -23.29
CA PRO A 277 -9.16 15.94 -24.35
C PRO A 277 -9.05 17.39 -23.87
N GLU A 278 -7.87 17.99 -24.03
CA GLU A 278 -7.72 19.44 -23.94
C GLU A 278 -8.90 20.04 -24.70
N SER A 279 -9.71 20.83 -23.99
CA SER A 279 -10.65 21.69 -24.69
C SER A 279 -9.79 22.59 -25.59
N PRO A 280 -10.11 22.71 -26.89
CA PRO A 280 -9.32 23.55 -27.78
C PRO A 280 -9.50 25.00 -27.32
N GLU A 281 -8.53 25.51 -26.57
CA GLU A 281 -8.35 26.95 -26.43
C GLU A 281 -7.68 27.46 -27.70
N GLY A 282 -8.50 28.10 -28.54
CA GLY A 282 -8.09 29.31 -29.27
C GLY A 282 -7.30 29.14 -30.56
N ALA A 283 -8.01 28.96 -31.67
CA ALA A 283 -7.83 29.77 -32.88
C ALA A 283 -9.16 29.87 -33.63
#